data_AF-A0A1L9WI12-F1
#
_entry.id   AF-A0A1L9WI12-F1
#
_cell.length_a   1.000
_cell.length_b   1.000
_cell.length_c   1.000
_cell.angle_alpha   90.00
_cell.angle_beta   90.00
_cell.angle_gamma   90.00
#
_symmetry.space_group_name_H-M   'P 1'
#
loop_
_entity.id
_entity.type
_entity.pdbx_description
1 polymer ?
#
loop_
_entity_poly.entity_id
_entity_poly.type
_entity_poly.pdbx_seq_one_letter_code
_entity_poly.pdbx_strand_id
1 'polypeptide(L)'
;MYVLKLAGIILLAASRATAWEVQGWTGVKCGGSEIYAEATTGTQACENFDTTQELHSVMFTYAKKNVVPHLFYEKDCKGTVYEPKSGYCWYESADYIKSYKIVAAS
;
A
#
# COMPACT_ATOMS: atom_id res chain seq x y z
N MET A 1 -41.33 30.27 4.81
CA MET A 1 -40.44 29.16 4.37
C MET A 1 -39.02 29.57 4.67
N TYR A 2 -38.40 28.99 5.70
CA TYR A 2 -37.08 29.39 6.18
C TYR A 2 -35.99 28.74 5.34
N VAL A 3 -35.12 29.58 4.77
CA VAL A 3 -33.88 29.21 4.11
C VAL A 3 -32.91 28.73 5.19
N LEU A 4 -32.59 27.43 5.22
CA LEU A 4 -31.52 26.91 6.05
C LEU A 4 -30.24 26.84 5.22
N LYS A 5 -29.42 27.90 5.30
CA LYS A 5 -28.00 27.86 4.91
C LYS A 5 -27.26 26.97 5.90
N LEU A 6 -26.92 25.75 5.50
CA LEU A 6 -25.93 24.93 6.21
C LEU A 6 -24.54 25.34 5.72
N ALA A 7 -23.99 26.36 6.37
CA ALA A 7 -22.55 26.59 6.42
C ALA A 7 -21.92 25.49 7.28
N GLY A 8 -21.66 24.33 6.67
CA GLY A 8 -20.84 23.28 7.26
C GLY A 8 -19.38 23.57 6.97
N ILE A 9 -18.72 24.30 7.87
CA ILE A 9 -17.25 24.30 7.92
C ILE A 9 -16.86 22.88 8.33
N ILE A 10 -16.54 22.03 7.36
CA ILE A 10 -15.85 20.78 7.62
C ILE A 10 -14.41 21.17 7.94
N LEU A 11 -14.14 21.37 9.22
CA LEU A 11 -12.78 21.23 9.76
C LEU A 11 -12.38 19.77 9.55
N LEU A 12 -11.85 19.47 8.36
CA LEU A 12 -10.98 18.31 8.17
C LEU A 12 -9.74 18.62 9.00
N ALA A 13 -9.79 18.21 10.27
CA ALA A 13 -8.59 18.00 11.06
C ALA A 13 -7.66 17.18 10.17
N ALA A 14 -6.56 17.80 9.73
CA ALA A 14 -5.46 17.12 9.07
C ALA A 14 -4.94 16.09 10.06
N SER A 15 -5.53 14.90 10.04
CA SER A 15 -5.04 13.78 10.81
C SER A 15 -3.63 13.55 10.33
N ARG A 16 -2.69 13.48 11.27
CA ARG A 16 -1.32 13.01 11.02
C ARG A 16 -1.32 11.51 10.69
N ALA A 17 -2.32 11.05 9.94
CA ALA A 17 -2.42 9.72 9.42
C ALA A 17 -1.18 9.47 8.58
N THR A 18 -0.44 8.43 8.94
CA THR A 18 0.67 7.90 8.17
C THR A 18 0.11 7.15 6.97
N ALA A 19 -0.58 7.89 6.10
CA ALA A 19 -1.29 7.32 4.97
C ALA A 19 -0.31 6.58 4.06
N TRP A 20 -0.69 5.38 3.68
CA TRP A 20 -0.01 4.59 2.69
C TRP A 20 -1.05 3.92 1.80
N GLU A 21 -0.62 3.67 0.57
CA GLU A 21 -1.41 3.00 -0.45
C GLU A 21 -0.53 1.92 -1.07
N VAL A 22 -1.14 0.80 -1.42
CA VAL A 22 -0.51 -0.26 -2.21
C VAL A 22 -1.43 -0.66 -3.34
N GLN A 23 -0.83 -0.85 -4.51
CA GLN A 23 -1.50 -1.37 -5.68
C GLN A 23 -0.67 -2.51 -6.26
N GLY A 24 -1.32 -3.48 -6.89
CA GLY A 24 -0.67 -4.68 -7.40
C GLY A 24 -1.20 -5.12 -8.77
N TRP A 25 -0.29 -5.58 -9.64
CA TRP A 25 -0.58 -5.91 -11.04
C TRP A 25 -0.10 -7.32 -11.44
N THR A 26 -0.78 -7.88 -12.45
CA THR A 26 -0.43 -9.16 -13.07
C THR A 26 0.76 -9.10 -14.02
N GLY A 27 1.30 -7.91 -14.34
CA GLY A 27 2.49 -7.74 -15.15
C GLY A 27 3.64 -7.10 -14.38
N VAL A 28 4.85 -7.16 -14.94
CA VAL A 28 6.00 -6.41 -14.43
C VAL A 28 5.86 -4.92 -14.71
N LYS A 29 6.59 -4.07 -13.96
CA LYS A 29 6.58 -2.61 -14.14
C LYS A 29 5.18 -1.99 -14.14
N CYS A 30 4.26 -2.52 -13.34
CA CYS A 30 2.89 -2.03 -13.19
C CYS A 30 2.11 -2.10 -14.51
N GLY A 31 2.50 -3.03 -15.38
CA GLY A 31 1.76 -3.38 -16.59
C GLY A 31 0.75 -4.50 -16.32
N GLY A 32 -0.08 -4.79 -17.32
CA GLY A 32 -1.15 -5.78 -17.18
C GLY A 32 -2.35 -5.24 -16.40
N SER A 33 -3.09 -6.13 -15.76
CA SER A 33 -4.30 -5.78 -15.00
C SER A 33 -3.95 -5.48 -13.55
N GLU A 34 -4.47 -4.38 -13.01
CA GLU A 34 -4.48 -4.12 -11.57
C GLU A 34 -5.48 -5.07 -10.91
N ILE A 35 -5.03 -5.83 -9.92
CA ILE A 35 -5.84 -6.86 -9.24
C ILE A 35 -5.81 -6.73 -7.71
N TYR A 36 -5.07 -5.76 -7.19
CA TYR A 36 -5.02 -5.43 -5.77
C TYR A 36 -4.92 -3.91 -5.60
N ALA A 37 -5.69 -3.35 -4.68
CA ALA A 37 -5.58 -1.96 -4.27
C ALA A 37 -6.05 -1.81 -2.84
N GLU A 38 -5.25 -1.15 -2.01
CA GLU A 38 -5.57 -0.85 -0.63
C GLU A 38 -4.98 0.51 -0.24
N ALA A 39 -5.73 1.27 0.57
CA ALA A 39 -5.31 2.53 1.12
C ALA A 39 -5.77 2.63 2.57
N THR A 40 -4.84 2.89 3.49
CA THR A 40 -5.14 3.03 4.92
C THR A 40 -4.08 3.88 5.60
N THR A 41 -4.06 3.85 6.93
CA THR A 41 -3.22 4.69 7.77
C THR A 41 -2.68 3.86 8.94
N GLY A 42 -1.55 4.27 9.50
CA GLY A 42 -0.91 3.54 10.59
C GLY A 42 -0.01 2.39 10.10
N THR A 43 0.39 1.54 11.04
CA THR A 43 1.12 0.30 10.77
C THR A 43 0.16 -0.82 10.44
N GLN A 44 0.61 -1.78 9.63
CA GLN A 44 -0.13 -2.98 9.27
C GLN A 44 0.67 -4.19 9.75
N ALA A 45 -0.02 -5.13 10.39
CA ALA A 45 0.56 -6.45 10.67
C ALA A 45 0.87 -7.17 9.35
N CYS A 46 1.44 -8.37 9.44
CA CYS A 46 1.67 -9.14 8.23
C CYS A 46 0.36 -9.51 7.54
N GLU A 47 0.29 -9.27 6.24
CA GLU A 47 -0.81 -9.68 5.37
C GLU A 47 -0.30 -10.38 4.12
N ASN A 48 -1.01 -11.44 3.74
CA ASN A 48 -0.84 -12.08 2.44
C ASN A 48 -1.67 -11.32 1.42
N PHE A 49 -1.17 -11.16 0.20
CA PHE A 49 -2.00 -10.71 -0.91
C PHE A 49 -3.01 -11.82 -1.24
N ASP A 50 -4.28 -11.59 -0.90
CA ASP A 50 -5.38 -12.51 -1.19
C ASP A 50 -5.92 -12.25 -2.60
N THR A 51 -5.12 -12.60 -3.61
CA THR A 51 -5.46 -12.44 -5.02
C THR A 51 -5.65 -13.81 -5.69
N THR A 52 -6.52 -13.86 -6.69
CA THR A 52 -6.76 -15.09 -7.48
C THR A 52 -5.68 -15.35 -8.53
N GLN A 53 -4.90 -14.31 -8.86
CA GLN A 53 -3.79 -14.34 -9.80
C GLN A 53 -2.52 -13.85 -9.11
N GLU A 54 -1.38 -14.26 -9.63
CA GLU A 54 -0.09 -13.86 -9.08
C GLU A 54 0.21 -12.38 -9.31
N LEU A 55 0.80 -11.74 -8.30
CA LEU A 55 1.27 -10.36 -8.37
C LEU A 55 2.73 -10.31 -8.83
N HIS A 56 2.94 -9.83 -10.05
CA HIS A 56 4.27 -9.66 -10.63
C HIS A 56 4.89 -8.30 -10.27
N SER A 57 4.07 -7.30 -9.96
CA SER A 57 4.57 -6.02 -9.49
C SER A 57 3.60 -5.37 -8.51
N VAL A 58 4.16 -4.54 -7.63
CA VAL A 58 3.38 -3.69 -6.73
C VAL A 58 4.01 -2.31 -6.63
N MET A 59 3.22 -1.34 -6.22
CA MET A 59 3.66 0.03 -5.97
C MET A 59 3.10 0.46 -4.64
N PHE A 60 3.98 0.92 -3.76
CA PHE A 60 3.58 1.56 -2.52
C PHE A 60 3.74 3.07 -2.65
N THR A 61 2.72 3.82 -2.25
CA THR A 61 2.81 5.28 -2.10
C THR A 61 2.70 5.61 -0.63
N TYR A 62 3.72 6.24 -0.05
CA TYR A 62 3.76 6.49 1.40
C TYR A 62 4.74 7.62 1.75
N ALA A 63 4.51 8.26 2.90
CA ALA A 63 5.47 9.21 3.45
C ALA A 63 6.53 8.48 4.27
N LYS A 64 7.76 8.36 3.76
CA LYS A 64 8.87 7.63 4.43
C LYS A 64 9.17 8.10 5.86
N LYS A 65 8.86 9.36 6.21
CA LYS A 65 9.01 9.90 7.57
C LYS A 65 8.03 9.31 8.60
N ASN A 66 7.04 8.56 8.13
CA ASN A 66 5.90 8.12 8.92
C ASN A 66 5.83 6.58 9.00
N VAL A 67 5.92 5.93 7.85
CA VAL A 67 5.86 4.46 7.71
C VAL A 67 6.82 3.97 6.64
N VAL A 68 7.17 2.69 6.68
CA VAL A 68 7.96 1.99 5.66
C VAL A 68 7.28 0.66 5.32
N PRO A 69 6.94 0.39 4.06
CA PRO A 69 6.48 -0.91 3.61
C PRO A 69 7.60 -1.93 3.59
N HIS A 70 7.32 -3.12 4.09
CA HIS A 70 8.18 -4.29 3.95
C HIS A 70 7.44 -5.31 3.10
N LEU A 71 8.10 -5.77 2.04
CA LEU A 71 7.56 -6.68 1.05
C LEU A 71 8.33 -8.01 1.04
N PHE A 72 7.62 -9.09 0.71
CA PHE A 72 8.14 -10.45 0.72
C PHE A 72 7.62 -11.25 -0.48
N TYR A 73 8.49 -12.09 -1.03
CA TYR A 73 8.13 -13.07 -2.07
C TYR A 73 7.60 -14.40 -1.50
N GLU A 74 7.56 -14.52 -0.17
CA GLU A 74 6.93 -15.62 0.56
C GLU A 74 5.66 -15.16 1.27
N LYS A 75 4.78 -16.12 1.61
CA LYS A 75 3.61 -15.86 2.45
C LYS A 75 4.03 -15.66 3.91
N ASP A 76 3.17 -15.00 4.67
CA ASP A 76 3.29 -14.75 6.11
C ASP A 76 4.53 -13.93 6.50
N CYS A 77 4.99 -13.05 5.60
CA CYS A 77 6.13 -12.15 5.79
C CYS A 77 7.42 -12.88 6.18
N LYS A 78 7.63 -14.05 5.57
CA LYS A 78 8.83 -14.88 5.72
C LYS A 78 9.89 -14.50 4.70
N GLY A 79 11.13 -14.90 5.00
CA GLY A 79 12.27 -14.71 4.11
C GLY A 79 12.82 -13.29 4.14
N THR A 80 13.38 -12.87 3.00
CA THR A 80 14.07 -11.59 2.84
C THR A 80 13.09 -10.42 2.82
N VAL A 81 13.43 -9.35 3.56
CA VAL A 81 12.69 -8.09 3.55
C VAL A 81 13.14 -7.23 2.38
N TYR A 82 12.17 -6.70 1.63
CA TYR A 82 12.41 -5.69 0.60
C TYR A 82 11.65 -4.41 0.94
N GLU A 83 12.33 -3.27 0.85
CA GLU A 83 11.74 -1.95 1.13
C GLU A 83 11.58 -1.17 -0.18
N PRO A 84 10.39 -1.20 -0.82
CA PRO A 84 10.17 -0.50 -2.07
C PRO A 84 10.18 1.02 -1.85
N LYS A 85 10.77 1.78 -2.77
CA LYS A 85 10.71 3.25 -2.74
C LYS A 85 9.27 3.71 -3.02
N SER A 86 8.81 4.73 -2.28
CA SER A 86 7.48 5.32 -2.52
C SER A 86 7.30 5.76 -3.98
N GLY A 87 6.16 5.41 -4.57
CA GLY A 87 5.77 5.71 -5.95
C GLY A 87 6.61 4.96 -7.00
N TYR A 88 7.47 4.04 -6.59
CA TYR A 88 8.22 3.19 -7.51
C TYR A 88 7.50 1.86 -7.70
N CYS A 89 7.37 1.47 -8.96
CA CYS A 89 6.84 0.16 -9.29
C CYS A 89 7.88 -0.93 -9.05
N TRP A 90 7.71 -1.65 -7.95
CA TRP A 90 8.56 -2.76 -7.54
C TRP A 90 8.16 -4.05 -8.25
N TYR A 91 9.14 -4.78 -8.78
CA TYR A 91 8.97 -6.08 -9.40
C TYR A 91 10.28 -6.86 -9.34
N GLU A 92 10.18 -8.19 -9.34
CA GLU A 92 11.30 -9.08 -9.63
C GLU A 92 10.90 -9.98 -10.80
N SER A 93 11.86 -10.25 -11.67
CA SER A 93 11.59 -10.97 -12.92
C SER A 93 11.34 -12.47 -12.72
N ALA A 94 11.88 -13.03 -11.63
CA ALA A 94 11.85 -14.46 -11.35
C ALA A 94 10.81 -14.88 -10.29
N ASP A 95 10.24 -13.92 -9.54
CA ASP A 95 9.44 -14.20 -8.35
C ASP A 95 8.15 -13.38 -8.29
N TYR A 96 7.19 -13.92 -7.53
CA TYR A 96 5.88 -13.33 -7.28
C TYR A 96 5.78 -12.78 -5.87
N ILE A 97 5.15 -11.62 -5.75
CA ILE A 97 5.00 -10.92 -4.48
C ILE A 97 3.83 -11.54 -3.73
N LYS A 98 4.05 -11.97 -2.48
CA LYS A 98 3.07 -12.80 -1.74
C LYS A 98 2.58 -12.20 -0.45
N SER A 99 3.38 -11.39 0.23
CA SER A 99 2.95 -10.75 1.47
C SER A 99 3.65 -9.42 1.70
N TYR A 100 3.07 -8.63 2.60
CA TYR A 100 3.60 -7.35 3.01
C TYR A 100 3.24 -7.03 4.47
N LYS A 101 3.95 -6.07 5.05
CA LYS A 101 3.57 -5.42 6.32
C LYS A 101 4.00 -3.97 6.28
N ILE A 102 3.37 -3.13 7.10
CA ILE A 102 3.72 -1.71 7.20
C ILE A 102 4.22 -1.42 8.60
N VAL A 103 5.45 -0.95 8.71
CA VAL A 103 6.07 -0.61 10.00
C VAL A 103 6.19 0.89 10.18
N ALA A 104 6.31 1.35 11.43
CA ALA A 104 6.61 2.75 11.72
C ALA A 104 8.01 3.09 11.20
N ALA A 105 8.18 4.29 10.65
CA ALA A 105 9.50 4.78 10.28
C ALA A 105 10.37 4.98 11.53
N SER A 106 11.60 4.49 11.48
CA SER A 106 12.63 4.65 12.51
C SER A 106 13.44 5.93 12.33
#